data_AF-A0A1J4YS59-F1
#
_entry.id   AF-A0A1J4YS59-F1
#
_cell.length_a   1.000
_cell.length_b   1.000
_cell.length_c   1.000
_cell.angle_alpha   90.00
_cell.angle_beta   90.00
_cell.angle_gamma   90.00
#
_symmetry.space_group_name_H-M   'P 1'
#
loop_
_entity.id
_entity.type
_entity.pdbx_description
1 polymer ?
#
loop_
_entity_poly.entity_id
_entity_poly.type
_entity_poly.pdbx_seq_one_letter_code
_entity_poly.pdbx_strand_id
1 'polypeptide(L)'
;MDEIKSLTKFRNPYGNQEIELQEARYASGGMPMMRLRIRERGARFTIFDVDSVTAKHWAEEMLKWVASQEPGPVASTGDSYADV
;
A
#
# COMPACT_ATOMS: atom_id res chain seq x y z
N MET A 1 -13.47 16.51 -13.75
CA MET A 1 -12.29 15.68 -14.04
C MET A 1 -11.96 14.90 -12.79
N ASP A 2 -11.55 13.65 -12.93
CA ASP A 2 -11.13 12.86 -11.76
C ASP A 2 -9.86 13.47 -11.18
N GLU A 3 -9.77 13.51 -9.85
CA GLU A 3 -8.60 14.01 -9.13
C GLU A 3 -7.89 12.83 -8.47
N ILE A 4 -6.58 12.72 -8.73
CA ILE A 4 -5.71 11.72 -8.12
C ILE A 4 -4.67 12.46 -7.28
N LYS A 5 -4.65 12.17 -5.98
CA LYS A 5 -3.67 12.71 -5.05
C LYS A 5 -2.76 11.59 -4.58
N SER A 6 -1.46 11.70 -4.85
CA SER A 6 -0.47 10.76 -4.31
C SER A 6 -0.35 10.92 -2.79
N LEU A 7 -0.35 9.81 -2.06
CA LEU A 7 -0.25 9.78 -0.60
C LEU A 7 1.12 9.28 -0.13
N THR A 8 1.60 8.18 -0.71
CA THR A 8 2.94 7.66 -0.45
C THR A 8 3.39 6.74 -1.57
N LYS A 9 4.70 6.58 -1.72
CA LYS A 9 5.34 5.66 -2.65
C LYS A 9 6.43 4.90 -1.93
N PHE A 10 6.49 3.59 -2.14
CA PHE A 10 7.52 2.72 -1.57
C PHE A 10 7.77 1.52 -2.48
N ARG A 11 8.79 0.74 -2.16
CA ARG A 11 9.17 -0.45 -2.93
C ARG A 11 8.99 -1.71 -2.10
N ASN A 12 8.33 -2.72 -2.67
CA ASN A 12 8.37 -4.07 -2.13
C ASN A 12 9.71 -4.72 -2.55
N PRO A 13 10.61 -5.07 -1.60
CA PRO A 13 11.90 -5.67 -1.93
C PRO A 13 11.74 -7.03 -2.62
N TYR A 14 10.68 -7.77 -2.26
CA TYR A 14 10.33 -9.02 -2.92
C TYR A 14 9.63 -8.71 -4.25
N GLY A 15 10.29 -9.07 -5.37
CA GLY A 15 9.73 -8.89 -6.72
C GLY A 15 10.00 -7.52 -7.35
N ASN A 16 10.69 -6.60 -6.66
CA ASN A 16 11.03 -5.26 -7.18
C ASN A 16 9.80 -4.49 -7.70
N GLN A 17 8.74 -4.46 -6.90
CA GLN A 17 7.50 -3.78 -7.25
C GLN A 17 7.54 -2.36 -6.70
N GLU A 18 7.23 -1.36 -7.53
CA GLU A 18 6.98 0.00 -7.04
C GLU A 18 5.49 0.11 -6.69
N ILE A 19 5.21 0.48 -5.44
CA ILE A 19 3.84 0.63 -4.93
C ILE A 19 3.60 2.12 -4.64
N GLU A 20 2.49 2.64 -5.13
CA GLU A 20 2.01 3.98 -4.86
C GLU A 20 0.58 3.90 -4.31
N LEU A 21 0.37 4.51 -3.15
CA LEU A 21 -0.96 4.72 -2.58
C LEU A 21 -1.45 6.11 -2.97
N GLN A 22 -2.68 6.20 -3.44
CA GLN A 22 -3.30 7.42 -3.93
C GLN A 22 -4.71 7.56 -3.36
N GLU A 23 -5.17 8.80 -3.17
CA GLU A 23 -6.59 9.10 -3.02
C GLU A 23 -7.17 9.44 -4.39
N ALA A 24 -8.18 8.69 -4.82
CA ALA A 24 -8.89 8.90 -6.07
C ALA A 24 -10.28 9.50 -5.81
N ARG A 25 -10.55 10.66 -6.40
CA ARG A 25 -11.86 11.34 -6.36
C ARG A 25 -12.44 11.40 -7.76
N TYR A 26 -13.60 10.76 -7.94
CA TYR A 26 -14.26 10.66 -9.25
C TYR A 26 -15.17 11.85 -9.53
N ALA A 27 -15.12 12.35 -10.76
CA ALA A 27 -15.87 13.53 -11.21
C ALA A 27 -17.38 13.35 -11.15
N SER A 28 -17.88 12.11 -11.23
CA SER A 28 -19.30 11.78 -11.09
C SER A 28 -19.86 12.04 -9.68
N GLY A 29 -19.01 12.44 -8.73
CA GLY A 29 -19.32 12.36 -7.32
C GLY A 29 -19.21 10.92 -6.82
N GLY A 30 -19.09 10.76 -5.50
CA GLY A 30 -18.89 9.46 -4.87
C GLY A 30 -17.94 9.54 -3.67
N MET A 31 -17.76 8.41 -3.00
CA MET A 31 -16.79 8.30 -1.92
C MET A 31 -15.36 8.35 -2.49
N PRO A 32 -14.44 9.11 -1.87
CA PRO A 32 -13.02 9.00 -2.18
C PRO A 32 -12.53 7.56 -1.98
N MET A 33 -11.78 7.04 -2.94
CA MET A 33 -11.25 5.68 -2.89
C MET A 33 -9.74 5.70 -2.59
N MET A 34 -9.27 4.74 -1.82
CA MET A 34 -7.84 4.43 -1.72
C MET A 34 -7.46 3.60 -2.93
N ARG A 35 -6.63 4.17 -3.82
CA ARG A 35 -6.09 3.50 -4.99
C ARG A 35 -4.68 2.98 -4.71
N LEU A 36 -4.50 1.68 -4.89
CA LEU A 36 -3.21 1.02 -4.92
C LEU A 36 -2.77 0.92 -6.38
N ARG A 37 -1.61 1.48 -6.69
CA ARG A 37 -0.96 1.36 -7.99
C ARG A 37 0.35 0.62 -7.82
N ILE A 38 0.40 -0.60 -8.34
CA ILE A 38 1.57 -1.48 -8.27
C ILE A 38 2.16 -1.58 -9.66
N ARG A 39 3.38 -1.10 -9.84
CA ARG A 39 4.18 -1.29 -11.05
C ARG A 39 5.05 -2.52 -10.86
N GLU A 40 4.81 -3.51 -11.70
CA GLU A 40 5.61 -4.72 -11.81
C GLU A 40 6.79 -4.52 -12.77
N ARG A 41 7.63 -5.55 -12.94
CA ARG A 41 8.69 -5.54 -13.96
C ARG A 41 8.13 -5.23 -15.35
N GLY A 42 8.68 -4.20 -15.99
CA GLY A 42 8.32 -3.79 -17.36
C GLY A 42 7.17 -2.78 -17.38
N ALA A 43 6.16 -3.03 -18.22
CA ALA A 43 5.03 -2.13 -18.46
C ALA A 43 3.71 -2.61 -17.81
N ARG A 44 3.77 -3.58 -16.90
CA ARG A 44 2.59 -4.13 -16.23
C ARG A 44 2.26 -3.32 -14.98
N PHE A 45 0.99 -2.95 -14.85
CA PHE A 45 0.48 -2.23 -13.70
C PHE A 45 -0.78 -2.94 -13.18
N THR A 46 -0.85 -3.10 -11.86
CA THR A 46 -2.08 -3.42 -11.16
C THR A 46 -2.61 -2.12 -10.56
N ILE A 47 -3.86 -1.79 -10.84
CA ILE A 47 -4.59 -0.71 -10.20
C ILE A 47 -5.77 -1.35 -9.47
N PHE A 48 -5.89 -1.09 -8.18
CA PHE A 48 -6.94 -1.64 -7.35
C PHE A 48 -7.43 -0.57 -6.38
N ASP A 49 -8.74 -0.40 -6.29
CA ASP A 49 -9.37 0.62 -5.46
C ASP A 49 -10.17 -0.02 -4.34
N VAL A 50 -10.05 0.53 -3.14
CA VAL A 50 -10.84 0.13 -1.96
C VAL A 50 -11.45 1.35 -1.28
N ASP A 51 -12.62 1.17 -0.71
CA ASP A 51 -13.26 2.19 0.11
C ASP A 51 -12.57 2.29 1.49
N SER A 52 -12.93 3.33 2.26
CA SER A 52 -12.32 3.60 3.56
C SER A 52 -12.53 2.49 4.61
N VAL A 53 -13.65 1.77 4.58
CA VAL A 53 -13.95 0.67 5.52
C VAL A 53 -13.08 -0.53 5.18
N THR A 54 -13.01 -0.89 3.90
CA THR A 54 -12.16 -1.99 3.43
C THR A 54 -10.67 -1.69 3.66
N ALA A 55 -10.22 -0.45 3.40
CA ALA A 55 -8.84 -0.03 3.65
C ALA A 55 -8.45 -0.15 5.13
N LYS A 56 -9.34 0.27 6.04
CA LYS A 56 -9.15 0.11 7.49
C LYS A 56 -9.01 -1.35 7.88
N HIS A 57 -9.89 -2.22 7.37
CA HIS A 57 -9.84 -3.64 7.65
C HIS A 57 -8.50 -4.27 7.20
N TRP A 58 -8.02 -3.94 6.00
CA TRP A 58 -6.71 -4.39 5.53
C TRP A 58 -5.58 -3.93 6.43
N ALA A 59 -5.55 -2.65 6.81
CA ALA A 59 -4.53 -2.12 7.71
C ALA A 59 -4.51 -2.88 9.05
N GLU A 60 -5.68 -3.14 9.63
CA GLU A 60 -5.82 -3.89 10.88
C GLU A 60 -5.35 -5.34 10.75
N GLU A 61 -5.72 -6.05 9.68
CA GLU A 61 -5.28 -7.44 9.46
C GLU A 61 -3.77 -7.53 9.18
N MET A 62 -3.21 -6.58 8.42
CA MET A 62 -1.76 -6.51 8.19
C MET A 62 -1.01 -6.26 9.49
N LEU A 63 -1.51 -5.35 10.35
CA LEU A 63 -0.91 -5.09 11.66
C LEU A 63 -0.99 -6.30 12.60
N LYS A 64 -2.13 -7.01 12.62
CA LYS A 64 -2.28 -8.27 13.38
C LYS A 64 -1.27 -9.32 12.90
N TRP A 65 -1.11 -9.45 11.60
CA TRP A 65 -0.12 -10.36 11.02
C TRP A 65 1.29 -9.98 11.46
N VAL A 66 1.70 -8.70 11.35
CA VAL A 66 3.02 -8.24 11.82
C VAL A 66 3.22 -8.55 13.31
N ALA A 67 2.22 -8.30 14.16
CA ALA A 67 2.30 -8.63 15.58
C ALA A 67 2.52 -10.13 15.84
N SER A 68 1.98 -11.01 14.98
CA SER A 68 2.22 -12.46 15.08
C SER A 68 3.62 -12.89 14.62
N GLN A 69 4.35 -11.99 13.94
CA GLN A 69 5.74 -12.23 13.54
C GLN A 69 6.74 -11.85 14.63
N GLU A 70 6.32 -11.23 15.75
CA GLU A 70 7.23 -10.87 16.83
C GLU A 70 8.01 -12.12 17.29
N PRO A 71 9.36 -12.07 17.25
CA PRO A 71 10.17 -13.26 17.40
C PRO A 71 10.15 -13.72 18.86
N GLY A 72 9.99 -15.03 19.07
CA GLY A 72 10.69 -15.71 20.17
C GLY A 72 12.18 -15.31 20.14
N PRO A 73 12.88 -15.30 21.28
CA PRO A 73 14.00 -14.41 21.57
C PRO A 73 15.00 -14.20 20.41
N VAL A 74 14.95 -12.97 19.87
CA VAL A 74 15.96 -12.17 19.14
C VAL A 74 16.76 -12.86 18.00
N ALA A 75 16.54 -12.37 16.79
CA ALA A 75 17.64 -11.97 15.90
C ALA A 75 17.33 -10.57 15.36
N SER A 76 17.99 -9.58 15.94
CA SER A 76 18.03 -8.21 15.44
C SER A 76 18.75 -8.19 14.09
N THR A 77 18.03 -8.04 13.00
CA THR A 77 18.61 -7.50 11.77
C THR A 77 17.75 -6.33 11.35
N GLY A 78 18.23 -5.14 11.68
CA GLY A 78 17.66 -3.91 11.18
C GLY A 78 17.85 -3.86 9.67
N ASP A 79 16.74 -3.77 8.96
CA ASP A 79 16.67 -3.02 7.72
C ASP A 79 15.42 -2.14 7.84
N SER A 80 15.70 -0.86 8.11
CA SER A 80 14.73 0.20 8.24
C SER A 80 14.06 0.47 6.90
N TYR A 81 12.72 0.56 6.90
CA TYR A 81 11.94 1.17 5.80
C TYR A 81 12.13 2.70 5.69
N ALA A 82 13.19 3.24 6.27
CA ALA A 82 13.60 4.63 6.12
C ALA A 82 14.71 4.67 5.07
N ASP A 83 14.32 4.77 3.80
CA ASP A 83 15.09 5.30 2.67
C ASP A 83 14.51 4.74 1.35
N VAL A 84 13.29 5.17 0.99
CA VAL A 84 12.81 5.16 -0.41
C VAL A 84 11.94 6.38 -0.65
#